data_AF-A0A4T0ECA0-F1
#
_entry.id   AF-A0A4T0ECA0-F1
#
_cell.length_a   1.000
_cell.length_b   1.000
_cell.length_c   1.000
_cell.angle_alpha   90.00
_cell.angle_beta   90.00
_cell.angle_gamma   90.00
#
_symmetry.space_group_name_H-M   'P 1'
#
loop_
_entity.id
_entity.type
_entity.pdbx_description
1 polymer ?
#
loop_
_entity_poly.entity_id
_entity_poly.type
_entity_poly.pdbx_seq_one_letter_code
_entity_poly.pdbx_strand_id
1 'polypeptide(L)'
;MFGHAAVMVAHEMRIPLPCDEALWAAPSGAEVRSHEHSLTLSGYRPMSFLEALKKTLNSQHVQTNTFGRVTIMAGLMSVSWHMRMQDVRASSIGVGKQGSWSDQLASACDFWRRDFDASLAKSSSNAPVCLYDRISSDVMDKEKVFESRTVLHHLARMAMYVDIVDCQILAGAKRSLGRVITANDHAAASKKLRETWAPSHGARDAVFYALRFLSAVLLPEDDGSSGRHPSAQGLAYSARDDNLLNRPWVLYFAALVVWTYGFCYVGYKSYTNTATSFHVV
;
A
#
# COMPACT_ATOMS: atom_id res chain seq x y z
N MET A 1 -5.53 6.95 -2.33
CA MET A 1 -5.25 7.84 -1.18
C MET A 1 -5.98 9.17 -1.28
N PHE A 2 -5.84 9.95 -2.37
CA PHE A 2 -6.42 11.31 -2.43
C PHE A 2 -7.68 11.45 -3.29
N GLY A 3 -8.13 10.37 -3.93
CA GLY A 3 -9.30 10.36 -4.83
C GLY A 3 -9.26 11.40 -5.96
N HIS A 4 -8.08 11.95 -6.23
CA HIS A 4 -7.83 12.70 -7.45
C HIS A 4 -7.65 11.69 -8.57
N ALA A 5 -8.13 12.02 -9.77
CA ALA A 5 -7.83 11.24 -10.96
C ALA A 5 -6.30 11.14 -11.11
N ALA A 6 -5.78 9.93 -11.28
CA ALA A 6 -4.38 9.74 -11.61
C ALA A 6 -4.13 10.36 -12.99
N VAL A 7 -3.52 11.53 -13.04
CA VAL A 7 -3.35 12.32 -14.28
C VAL A 7 -2.24 11.74 -15.17
N MET A 8 -1.28 11.01 -14.58
CA MET A 8 -0.11 10.51 -15.30
C MET A 8 0.02 8.99 -15.19
N VAL A 9 0.35 8.35 -16.31
CA VAL A 9 0.60 6.91 -16.37
C VAL A 9 2.10 6.65 -16.19
N ALA A 10 2.48 5.53 -15.57
CA ALA A 10 3.88 5.21 -15.28
C ALA A 10 4.81 5.25 -16.51
N HIS A 11 4.31 5.00 -17.72
CA HIS A 11 5.12 5.05 -18.96
C HIS A 11 5.42 6.48 -19.44
N GLU A 12 4.67 7.47 -18.95
CA GLU A 12 4.87 8.90 -19.26
C GLU A 12 5.92 9.53 -18.34
N MET A 13 6.22 8.88 -17.20
CA MET A 13 7.24 9.31 -16.23
C MET A 13 8.65 8.99 -16.75
N ARG A 14 9.20 9.90 -17.57
CA ARG A 14 10.58 9.84 -18.07
C ARG A 14 11.55 10.57 -17.14
N ILE A 15 11.52 10.25 -15.86
CA ILE A 15 12.36 10.86 -14.82
C ILE A 15 13.30 9.81 -14.19
N PRO A 16 14.50 10.22 -13.74
CA PRO A 16 15.34 9.36 -12.91
C PRO A 16 14.66 9.08 -11.57
N LEU A 17 15.05 7.98 -10.91
CA LEU A 17 14.76 7.80 -9.50
C LEU A 17 15.38 8.95 -8.69
N PRO A 18 14.81 9.29 -7.52
CA PRO A 18 15.38 10.30 -6.64
C PRO A 18 16.85 10.01 -6.32
N CYS A 19 17.65 11.08 -6.29
CA CYS A 19 19.04 11.03 -5.86
C CYS A 19 19.17 10.67 -4.38
N ASP A 20 20.39 10.33 -3.95
CA ASP A 20 20.70 10.09 -2.55
C ASP A 20 20.45 11.33 -1.67
N GLU A 21 20.06 11.12 -0.42
CA GLU A 21 19.80 12.23 0.51
C GLU A 21 21.08 13.01 0.83
N ALA A 22 22.24 12.34 0.90
CA ALA A 22 23.52 13.01 1.11
C ALA A 22 23.91 13.89 -0.09
N LEU A 23 23.53 13.50 -1.31
CA LEU A 23 23.68 14.35 -2.49
C LEU A 23 22.73 15.55 -2.45
N TRP A 24 21.48 15.33 -2.03
CA TRP A 24 20.47 16.37 -1.93
C TRP A 24 20.79 17.40 -0.84
N ALA A 25 21.28 16.95 0.31
CA ALA A 25 21.62 17.78 1.46
C ALA A 25 23.04 18.37 1.42
N ALA A 26 23.81 18.12 0.35
CA ALA A 26 25.19 18.57 0.26
C ALA A 26 25.28 20.12 0.29
N PRO A 27 26.04 20.71 1.24
CA PRO A 27 26.14 22.16 1.41
C PRO A 27 26.99 22.84 0.34
N SER A 28 27.75 22.08 -0.45
CA SER A 28 28.63 22.63 -1.49
C SER A 28 28.81 21.69 -2.69
N GLY A 29 29.13 22.27 -3.85
CA GLY A 29 29.40 21.50 -5.08
C GLY A 29 30.68 20.65 -5.01
N ALA A 30 31.58 20.89 -4.05
CA ALA A 30 32.72 20.00 -3.81
C ALA A 30 32.28 18.70 -3.12
N GLU A 31 31.35 18.80 -2.16
CA GLU A 31 30.77 17.65 -1.48
C GLU A 31 29.88 16.83 -2.41
N VAL A 32 29.08 17.48 -3.27
CA VAL A 32 28.31 16.79 -4.32
C VAL A 32 29.22 15.90 -5.17
N ARG A 33 30.33 16.45 -5.70
CA ARG A 33 31.28 15.68 -6.52
C ARG A 33 31.93 14.54 -5.75
N SER A 34 32.23 14.74 -4.47
CA SER A 34 32.78 13.69 -3.60
C SER A 34 31.79 12.54 -3.42
N HIS A 35 30.52 12.86 -3.16
CA HIS A 35 29.45 11.88 -3.03
C HIS A 35 29.16 11.14 -4.34
N GLU A 36 29.10 11.84 -5.48
CA GLU A 36 28.94 11.24 -6.81
C GLU A 36 30.08 10.27 -7.14
N HIS A 37 31.33 10.67 -6.83
CA HIS A 37 32.50 9.81 -7.04
C HIS A 37 32.43 8.56 -6.17
N SER A 38 32.05 8.69 -4.90
CA SER A 38 31.89 7.53 -4.00
C SER A 38 30.79 6.57 -4.48
N LEU A 39 29.66 7.10 -4.93
CA LEU A 39 28.57 6.30 -5.51
C LEU A 39 29.04 5.54 -6.75
N THR A 40 29.78 6.22 -7.65
CA THR A 40 30.33 5.60 -8.85
C THR A 40 31.28 4.45 -8.52
N LEU A 41 32.16 4.63 -7.52
CA LEU A 41 33.05 3.57 -7.04
C LEU A 41 32.31 2.38 -6.42
N SER A 42 31.17 2.62 -5.78
CA SER A 42 30.30 1.56 -5.24
C SER A 42 29.51 0.79 -6.32
N GLY A 43 29.67 1.16 -7.59
CA GLY A 43 28.95 0.57 -8.72
C GLY A 43 27.52 1.07 -8.89
N TYR A 44 27.11 2.11 -8.14
CA TYR A 44 25.79 2.71 -8.30
C TYR A 44 25.68 3.39 -9.66
N ARG A 45 24.56 3.14 -10.35
CA ARG A 45 24.20 3.82 -11.59
C ARG A 45 22.81 4.41 -11.47
N PRO A 46 22.63 5.72 -11.76
CA PRO A 46 21.31 6.33 -11.81
C PRO A 46 20.40 5.54 -12.77
N MET A 47 19.18 5.27 -12.31
CA MET A 47 18.21 4.45 -13.02
C MET A 47 16.94 5.27 -13.25
N SER A 48 16.31 5.09 -14.42
CA SER A 48 15.00 5.70 -14.66
C SER A 48 13.93 5.06 -13.79
N PHE A 49 12.91 5.83 -13.41
CA PHE A 49 11.76 5.30 -12.68
C PHE A 49 11.10 4.11 -13.40
N LEU A 50 10.95 4.20 -14.72
CA LEU A 50 10.35 3.13 -15.53
C LEU A 50 11.21 1.85 -15.52
N GLU A 51 12.53 1.98 -15.59
CA GLU A 51 13.44 0.83 -15.50
C GLU A 51 13.35 0.15 -14.13
N ALA A 52 13.34 0.93 -13.05
CA ALA A 52 13.19 0.43 -11.69
C ALA A 52 11.87 -0.31 -11.49
N LEU A 53 10.78 0.24 -12.04
CA LEU A 53 9.47 -0.38 -11.99
C LEU A 53 9.44 -1.71 -12.76
N LYS A 54 10.02 -1.74 -13.96
CA LYS A 54 10.17 -2.98 -14.76
C LYS A 54 11.01 -4.03 -14.04
N LYS A 55 12.13 -3.65 -13.43
CA LYS A 55 12.94 -4.57 -12.63
C LYS A 55 12.14 -5.18 -11.49
N THR A 56 11.43 -4.35 -10.74
CA THR A 56 10.60 -4.79 -9.61
C THR A 56 9.47 -5.74 -10.07
N LEU A 57 8.80 -5.42 -11.19
CA LEU A 57 7.78 -6.29 -11.80
C LEU A 57 8.32 -7.65 -12.25
N ASN A 58 9.61 -7.72 -12.60
CA ASN A 58 10.31 -8.95 -12.97
C ASN A 58 11.08 -9.58 -11.79
N SER A 59 10.81 -9.17 -10.56
CA SER A 59 11.49 -9.66 -9.35
C SER A 59 13.02 -9.51 -9.40
N GLN A 60 13.51 -8.41 -9.96
CA GLN A 60 14.93 -8.06 -10.03
C GLN A 60 15.27 -6.97 -9.02
N HIS A 61 16.39 -7.12 -8.31
CA HIS A 61 16.86 -6.17 -7.31
C HIS A 61 17.04 -4.76 -7.91
N VAL A 62 16.58 -3.75 -7.17
CA VAL A 62 16.79 -2.34 -7.50
C VAL A 62 17.66 -1.70 -6.42
N GLN A 63 18.87 -1.31 -6.82
CA GLN A 63 19.78 -0.56 -5.96
C GLN A 63 19.32 0.90 -5.90
N THR A 64 18.69 1.29 -4.80
CA THR A 64 18.19 2.65 -4.57
C THR A 64 18.01 2.92 -3.07
N ASN A 65 17.89 4.19 -2.71
CA ASN A 65 17.66 4.67 -1.35
C ASN A 65 16.21 4.46 -0.89
N THR A 66 15.91 4.80 0.37
CA THR A 66 14.55 4.70 0.93
C THR A 66 13.52 5.43 0.10
N PHE A 67 13.83 6.66 -0.33
CA PHE A 67 12.88 7.47 -1.08
C PHE A 67 12.54 6.83 -2.43
N GLY A 68 13.55 6.36 -3.18
CA GLY A 68 13.36 5.62 -4.43
C GLY A 68 12.56 4.33 -4.23
N ARG A 69 12.74 3.61 -3.11
CA ARG A 69 11.90 2.44 -2.78
C ARG A 69 10.43 2.84 -2.57
N VAL A 70 10.17 3.92 -1.84
CA VAL A 70 8.81 4.47 -1.66
C VAL A 70 8.22 4.88 -3.01
N THR A 71 9.01 5.52 -3.87
CA THR A 71 8.61 5.90 -5.24
C THR A 71 8.22 4.68 -6.07
N ILE A 72 8.99 3.59 -6.02
CA ILE A 72 8.68 2.34 -6.73
C ILE A 72 7.34 1.75 -6.28
N MET A 73 7.08 1.69 -4.96
CA MET A 73 5.81 1.18 -4.44
C MET A 73 4.62 2.07 -4.85
N ALA A 74 4.77 3.39 -4.78
CA ALA A 74 3.77 4.31 -5.30
C ALA A 74 3.52 4.08 -6.81
N GLY A 75 4.57 3.77 -7.57
CA GLY A 75 4.49 3.33 -8.96
C GLY A 75 3.67 2.05 -9.17
N LEU A 76 3.95 1.00 -8.40
CA LEU A 76 3.21 -0.27 -8.45
C LEU A 76 1.72 -0.07 -8.13
N MET A 77 1.41 0.75 -7.12
CA MET A 77 0.04 1.10 -6.77
C MET A 77 -0.65 1.90 -7.89
N SER A 78 0.07 2.83 -8.53
CA SER A 78 -0.44 3.60 -9.67
C SER A 78 -0.78 2.68 -10.86
N VAL A 79 0.12 1.75 -11.21
CA VAL A 79 -0.15 0.75 -12.27
C VAL A 79 -1.36 -0.11 -11.91
N SER A 80 -1.43 -0.60 -10.66
CA SER A 80 -2.57 -1.40 -10.19
C SER A 80 -3.90 -0.65 -10.30
N TRP A 81 -3.90 0.64 -9.94
CA TRP A 81 -5.06 1.51 -10.10
C TRP A 81 -5.49 1.67 -11.57
N HIS A 82 -4.53 1.95 -12.45
CA HIS A 82 -4.80 2.12 -13.89
C HIS A 82 -5.31 0.83 -14.54
N MET A 83 -4.73 -0.32 -14.19
CA MET A 83 -5.18 -1.63 -14.68
C MET A 83 -6.61 -1.94 -14.20
N ARG A 84 -6.92 -1.68 -12.93
CA ARG A 84 -8.31 -1.82 -12.44
C ARG A 84 -9.28 -0.89 -13.16
N MET A 85 -8.91 0.37 -13.37
CA MET A 85 -9.76 1.31 -14.11
C MET A 85 -9.96 0.89 -15.57
N GLN A 86 -8.97 0.23 -16.18
CA GLN A 86 -9.10 -0.36 -17.51
C GLN A 86 -10.05 -1.57 -17.49
N ASP A 87 -9.94 -2.47 -16.53
CA ASP A 87 -10.85 -3.62 -16.37
C ASP A 87 -12.30 -3.17 -16.15
N VAL A 88 -12.53 -2.16 -15.30
CA VAL A 88 -13.87 -1.61 -15.06
C VAL A 88 -14.43 -1.02 -16.36
N ARG A 89 -13.65 -0.22 -17.09
CA ARG A 89 -14.06 0.34 -18.39
C ARG A 89 -14.39 -0.75 -19.40
N ALA A 90 -13.54 -1.76 -19.52
CA ALA A 90 -13.75 -2.86 -20.45
C ALA A 90 -15.03 -3.66 -20.09
N SER A 91 -15.19 -4.02 -18.82
CA SER A 91 -16.36 -4.77 -18.33
C SER A 91 -17.68 -4.04 -18.54
N SER A 92 -17.69 -2.70 -18.49
CA SER A 92 -18.89 -1.89 -18.76
C SER A 92 -19.40 -1.99 -20.20
N ILE A 93 -18.54 -2.41 -21.14
CA ILE A 93 -18.86 -2.61 -22.56
C ILE A 93 -19.04 -4.11 -22.87
N GLY A 94 -18.92 -4.99 -21.87
CA GLY A 94 -19.02 -6.44 -22.04
C GLY A 94 -17.77 -7.09 -22.63
N VAL A 95 -16.62 -6.39 -22.60
CA VAL A 95 -15.35 -6.88 -23.16
C VAL A 95 -14.31 -7.00 -22.04
N GLY A 96 -13.50 -8.06 -22.03
CA GLY A 96 -12.32 -8.18 -21.16
C GLY A 96 -12.36 -9.32 -20.15
N LYS A 97 -11.17 -9.74 -19.71
CA LYS A 97 -10.96 -10.72 -18.63
C LYS A 97 -10.44 -10.00 -17.40
N GLN A 98 -11.14 -10.10 -16.29
CA GLN A 98 -10.67 -9.51 -15.02
C GLN A 98 -9.46 -10.29 -14.48
N GLY A 99 -8.47 -9.55 -13.96
CA GLY A 99 -7.54 -10.09 -12.96
C GLY A 99 -6.29 -10.83 -13.46
N SER A 100 -5.99 -10.87 -14.77
CA SER A 100 -4.72 -11.51 -15.22
C SER A 100 -3.46 -10.78 -14.75
N TRP A 101 -3.58 -9.50 -14.39
CA TRP A 101 -2.49 -8.64 -13.94
C TRP A 101 -2.31 -8.65 -12.41
N SER A 102 -3.33 -9.05 -11.64
CA SER A 102 -3.32 -8.89 -10.18
C SER A 102 -2.26 -9.76 -9.53
N ASP A 103 -2.07 -10.99 -10.01
CA ASP A 103 -1.11 -11.92 -9.42
C ASP A 103 0.34 -11.49 -9.66
N GLN A 104 0.62 -10.94 -10.85
CA GLN A 104 1.93 -10.38 -11.18
C GLN A 104 2.23 -9.14 -10.32
N LEU A 105 1.27 -8.23 -10.17
CA LEU A 105 1.44 -7.03 -9.34
C LEU A 105 1.52 -7.35 -7.85
N ALA A 106 0.73 -8.33 -7.39
CA ALA A 106 0.79 -8.86 -6.03
C ALA A 106 2.19 -9.41 -5.73
N SER A 107 2.72 -10.27 -6.62
CA SER A 107 4.08 -10.80 -6.52
C SER A 107 5.14 -9.70 -6.54
N ALA A 108 4.98 -8.68 -7.38
CA ALA A 108 5.88 -7.53 -7.43
C ALA A 108 5.88 -6.71 -6.12
N CYS A 109 4.72 -6.52 -5.48
CA CYS A 109 4.62 -5.85 -4.18
C CYS A 109 5.31 -6.67 -3.08
N ASP A 110 5.16 -7.99 -3.10
CA ASP A 110 5.80 -8.89 -2.13
C ASP A 110 7.31 -8.99 -2.37
N PHE A 111 7.75 -8.97 -3.62
CA PHE A 111 9.15 -8.84 -3.99
C PHE A 111 9.73 -7.50 -3.52
N TRP A 112 9.05 -6.38 -3.78
CA TRP A 112 9.48 -5.07 -3.32
C TRP A 112 9.72 -5.05 -1.82
N ARG A 113 8.81 -5.64 -1.03
CA ARG A 113 8.96 -5.71 0.43
C ARG A 113 10.20 -6.50 0.83
N ARG A 114 10.40 -7.69 0.26
CA ARG A 114 11.60 -8.51 0.51
C ARG A 114 12.89 -7.81 0.11
N ASP A 115 12.88 -7.11 -1.02
CA ASP A 115 14.02 -6.36 -1.53
C ASP A 115 14.36 -5.16 -0.64
N PHE A 116 13.33 -4.48 -0.12
CA PHE A 116 13.46 -3.43 0.89
C PHE A 116 14.12 -3.98 2.16
N ASP A 117 13.59 -5.08 2.70
CA ASP A 117 14.07 -5.70 3.94
C ASP A 117 15.52 -6.18 3.82
N ALA A 118 15.87 -6.80 2.70
CA ALA A 118 17.24 -7.21 2.42
C ALA A 118 18.22 -6.03 2.33
N SER A 119 17.74 -4.88 1.84
CA SER A 119 18.56 -3.67 1.73
C SER A 119 18.75 -2.99 3.08
N LEU A 120 17.75 -3.05 3.97
CA LEU A 120 17.87 -2.61 5.37
C LEU A 120 18.75 -3.54 6.21
N ALA A 121 18.78 -4.85 5.91
CA ALA A 121 19.64 -5.79 6.63
C ALA A 121 21.12 -5.59 6.28
N LYS A 122 21.45 -5.39 4.99
CA LYS A 122 22.83 -5.20 4.51
C LYS A 122 23.51 -3.94 5.04
N SER A 123 22.76 -2.90 5.39
CA SER A 123 23.31 -1.68 5.99
C SER A 123 23.79 -1.85 7.43
N SER A 124 23.42 -2.95 8.11
CA SER A 124 23.96 -3.29 9.44
C SER A 124 25.36 -3.92 9.41
N SER A 125 25.83 -4.36 8.24
CA SER A 125 27.12 -5.05 8.06
C SER A 125 27.96 -4.39 6.96
N ASN A 126 28.86 -3.47 7.34
CA ASN A 126 30.01 -2.97 6.55
C ASN A 126 29.80 -2.60 5.05
N ALA A 127 28.60 -2.20 4.63
CA ALA A 127 28.38 -1.69 3.27
C ALA A 127 28.84 -0.21 3.16
N PRO A 128 29.39 0.23 2.00
CA PRO A 128 29.86 1.60 1.82
C PRO A 128 28.73 2.61 2.07
N VAL A 129 29.05 3.55 2.95
CA VAL A 129 28.23 4.56 3.67
C VAL A 129 27.40 5.51 2.78
N CYS A 130 27.42 5.35 1.46
CA CYS A 130 26.88 6.37 0.53
C CYS A 130 25.55 6.02 -0.16
N LEU A 131 24.96 4.85 0.10
CA LEU A 131 23.65 4.46 -0.49
C LEU A 131 22.50 4.42 0.52
N TYR A 132 22.80 4.70 1.79
CA TYR A 132 21.79 4.86 2.82
C TYR A 132 22.27 5.91 3.81
N ASP A 133 21.67 7.09 3.66
CA ASP A 133 21.41 8.09 4.69
C ASP A 133 22.46 8.14 5.82
N ARG A 134 23.47 9.01 5.67
CA ARG A 134 24.33 9.41 6.80
C ARG A 134 23.54 10.02 7.97
N ILE A 135 22.25 10.28 7.78
CA ILE A 135 21.30 10.75 8.81
C ILE A 135 20.67 9.56 9.57
N SER A 136 20.68 8.33 9.03
CA SER A 136 20.10 7.13 9.68
C SER A 136 21.02 6.47 10.74
N SER A 137 21.78 7.28 11.48
CA SER A 137 22.51 6.80 12.65
C SER A 137 21.57 6.47 13.83
N ASP A 138 20.36 7.03 13.85
CA ASP A 138 19.41 6.82 14.94
C ASP A 138 18.57 5.55 14.73
N VAL A 139 18.46 4.74 15.79
CA VAL A 139 17.61 3.54 15.84
C VAL A 139 16.15 3.93 15.57
N MET A 140 15.72 5.11 16.02
CA MET A 140 14.36 5.62 15.82
C MET A 140 14.00 5.85 14.35
N ASP A 141 14.95 6.26 13.51
CA ASP A 141 14.67 6.50 12.09
C ASP A 141 14.60 5.19 11.29
N LYS A 142 15.36 4.16 11.71
CA LYS A 142 15.24 2.81 11.13
C LYS A 142 13.87 2.19 11.41
N GLU A 143 13.36 2.36 12.63
CA GLU A 143 12.02 1.90 13.00
C GLU A 143 10.94 2.59 12.16
N LYS A 144 10.99 3.93 12.01
CA LYS A 144 10.07 4.68 11.15
C LYS A 144 10.10 4.20 9.70
N VAL A 145 11.28 3.89 9.15
CA VAL A 145 11.40 3.37 7.78
C VAL A 145 10.77 1.98 7.66
N PHE A 146 11.00 1.11 8.63
CA PHE A 146 10.39 -0.23 8.67
C PHE A 146 8.86 -0.14 8.73
N GLU A 147 8.35 0.71 9.61
CA GLU A 147 6.93 0.98 9.78
C GLU A 147 6.31 1.59 8.51
N SER A 148 6.97 2.57 7.88
CA SER A 148 6.52 3.16 6.61
C SER A 148 6.43 2.11 5.50
N ARG A 149 7.42 1.22 5.41
CA ARG A 149 7.39 0.08 4.48
C ARG A 149 6.23 -0.87 4.79
N THR A 150 5.95 -1.17 6.07
CA THR A 150 4.78 -1.96 6.48
C THR A 150 3.49 -1.32 5.99
N VAL A 151 3.32 -0.03 6.25
CA VAL A 151 2.14 0.77 5.87
C VAL A 151 1.93 0.72 4.36
N LEU A 152 2.98 0.97 3.57
CA LEU A 152 2.89 0.99 2.11
C LEU A 152 2.58 -0.38 1.51
N HIS A 153 3.18 -1.45 2.03
CA HIS A 153 2.91 -2.81 1.54
C HIS A 153 1.45 -3.22 1.80
N HIS A 154 0.97 -3.06 3.03
CA HIS A 154 -0.41 -3.43 3.36
C HIS A 154 -1.42 -2.55 2.61
N LEU A 155 -1.13 -1.25 2.46
CA LEU A 155 -1.94 -0.37 1.65
C LEU A 155 -2.03 -0.87 0.20
N ALA A 156 -0.89 -1.20 -0.43
CA ALA A 156 -0.88 -1.67 -1.81
C ALA A 156 -1.71 -2.95 -1.97
N ARG A 157 -1.57 -3.91 -1.05
CA ARG A 157 -2.34 -5.17 -1.06
C ARG A 157 -3.84 -4.93 -0.93
N MET A 158 -4.28 -4.12 0.02
CA MET A 158 -5.70 -3.79 0.18
C MET A 158 -6.22 -3.03 -1.04
N ALA A 159 -5.52 -1.95 -1.43
CA ALA A 159 -5.94 -1.07 -2.51
C ALA A 159 -5.93 -1.73 -3.89
N MET A 160 -5.29 -2.90 -4.06
CA MET A 160 -5.32 -3.67 -5.29
C MET A 160 -6.71 -4.26 -5.55
N TYR A 161 -7.32 -4.85 -4.51
CA TYR A 161 -8.53 -5.66 -4.67
C TYR A 161 -9.83 -4.92 -4.32
N VAL A 162 -9.77 -3.80 -3.59
CA VAL A 162 -10.97 -3.05 -3.22
C VAL A 162 -10.81 -1.54 -3.43
N ASP A 163 -11.88 -0.90 -3.87
CA ASP A 163 -11.97 0.55 -3.95
C ASP A 163 -12.51 1.11 -2.65
N ILE A 164 -11.75 2.02 -2.03
CA ILE A 164 -12.16 2.70 -0.81
C ILE A 164 -13.46 3.49 -1.01
N VAL A 165 -13.70 4.02 -2.21
CA VAL A 165 -14.92 4.80 -2.50
C VAL A 165 -16.16 3.92 -2.42
N ASP A 166 -16.10 2.70 -2.97
CA ASP A 166 -17.20 1.75 -2.88
C ASP A 166 -17.49 1.39 -1.42
N CYS A 167 -16.44 1.14 -0.63
CA CYS A 167 -16.59 0.85 0.80
C CYS A 167 -17.19 2.03 1.58
N GLN A 168 -16.79 3.26 1.26
CA GLN A 168 -17.32 4.49 1.88
C GLN A 168 -18.80 4.69 1.52
N ILE A 169 -19.16 4.47 0.25
CA ILE A 169 -20.55 4.55 -0.20
C ILE A 169 -21.40 3.53 0.57
N LEU A 170 -20.95 2.28 0.68
CA LEU A 170 -21.65 1.24 1.45
C LEU A 170 -21.76 1.59 2.94
N ALA A 171 -20.77 2.27 3.50
CA ALA A 171 -20.81 2.79 4.87
C ALA A 171 -21.69 4.03 5.05
N GLY A 172 -22.36 4.51 3.99
CA GLY A 172 -23.31 5.63 4.05
C GLY A 172 -22.70 7.00 3.79
N ALA A 173 -21.56 7.08 3.08
CA ALA A 173 -20.99 8.37 2.68
C ALA A 173 -21.98 9.17 1.81
N LYS A 174 -22.34 10.37 2.26
CA LYS A 174 -23.27 11.28 1.54
C LYS A 174 -22.60 11.99 0.37
N ARG A 175 -21.27 12.14 0.43
CA ARG A 175 -20.45 12.80 -0.57
C ARG A 175 -19.16 12.02 -0.74
N SER A 176 -18.70 11.92 -1.98
CA SER A 176 -17.36 11.42 -2.31
C SER A 176 -16.75 12.36 -3.34
N LEU A 177 -15.54 12.85 -3.06
CA LEU A 177 -14.77 13.68 -4.00
C LEU A 177 -15.54 14.89 -4.55
N GLY A 178 -16.30 15.55 -3.66
CA GLY A 178 -17.14 16.70 -4.01
C GLY A 178 -18.48 16.37 -4.66
N ARG A 179 -18.68 15.14 -5.16
CA ARG A 179 -19.94 14.65 -5.73
C ARG A 179 -20.89 14.15 -4.64
N VAL A 180 -22.18 14.47 -4.77
CA VAL A 180 -23.25 13.90 -3.94
C VAL A 180 -23.52 12.46 -4.36
N ILE A 181 -23.59 11.55 -3.39
CA ILE A 181 -23.89 10.14 -3.61
C ILE A 181 -25.40 9.97 -3.70
N THR A 182 -25.87 9.38 -4.81
CA THR A 182 -27.29 9.10 -5.03
C THR A 182 -27.67 7.72 -4.50
N ALA A 183 -28.97 7.46 -4.36
CA ALA A 183 -29.46 6.12 -4.01
C ALA A 183 -29.04 5.05 -5.04
N ASN A 184 -28.95 5.42 -6.32
CA ASN A 184 -28.48 4.53 -7.38
C ASN A 184 -26.99 4.20 -7.22
N ASP A 185 -26.15 5.18 -6.86
CA ASP A 185 -24.73 4.96 -6.58
C ASP A 185 -24.57 3.98 -5.41
N HIS A 186 -25.37 4.14 -4.35
CA HIS A 186 -25.37 3.22 -3.20
C HIS A 186 -25.81 1.81 -3.59
N ALA A 187 -26.90 1.67 -4.35
CA ALA A 187 -27.38 0.37 -4.82
C ALA A 187 -26.35 -0.35 -5.70
N ALA A 188 -25.70 0.37 -6.61
CA ALA A 188 -24.66 -0.16 -7.48
C ALA A 188 -23.41 -0.62 -6.69
N ALA A 189 -22.90 0.21 -5.78
CA ALA A 189 -21.77 -0.14 -4.93
C ALA A 189 -22.09 -1.34 -4.03
N SER A 190 -23.27 -1.36 -3.41
CA SER A 190 -23.73 -2.48 -2.58
C SER A 190 -23.82 -3.78 -3.38
N LYS A 191 -24.41 -3.74 -4.58
CA LYS A 191 -24.50 -4.92 -5.45
C LYS A 191 -23.11 -5.44 -5.82
N LYS A 192 -22.23 -4.55 -6.30
CA LYS A 192 -20.84 -4.87 -6.68
C LYS A 192 -20.07 -5.49 -5.51
N LEU A 193 -20.14 -4.89 -4.33
CA LEU A 193 -19.40 -5.37 -3.16
C LEU A 193 -19.93 -6.72 -2.66
N ARG A 194 -21.24 -6.93 -2.64
CA ARG A 194 -21.85 -8.16 -2.13
C ARG A 194 -21.77 -9.33 -3.10
N GLU A 195 -22.08 -9.09 -4.36
CA GLU A 195 -22.22 -10.16 -5.36
C GLU A 195 -20.92 -10.49 -6.06
N THR A 196 -20.01 -9.52 -6.22
CA THR A 196 -18.77 -9.69 -6.99
C THR A 196 -17.52 -9.69 -6.12
N TRP A 197 -17.33 -8.66 -5.30
CA TRP A 197 -16.10 -8.52 -4.53
C TRP A 197 -16.02 -9.49 -3.35
N ALA A 198 -16.99 -9.45 -2.42
CA ALA A 198 -16.99 -10.26 -1.20
C ALA A 198 -16.75 -11.78 -1.41
N PRO A 199 -17.34 -12.45 -2.43
CA PRO A 199 -17.07 -13.87 -2.68
C PRO A 199 -15.70 -14.15 -3.33
N SER A 200 -15.04 -13.13 -3.88
CA SER A 200 -13.78 -13.29 -4.63
C SER A 200 -12.59 -13.66 -3.72
N HIS A 201 -11.57 -14.28 -4.32
CA HIS A 201 -10.28 -14.50 -3.66
C HIS A 201 -9.62 -13.17 -3.24
N GLY A 202 -9.74 -12.13 -4.08
CA GLY A 202 -9.17 -10.81 -3.81
C GLY A 202 -9.73 -10.14 -2.55
N ALA A 203 -11.01 -10.36 -2.22
CA ALA A 203 -11.58 -9.85 -0.96
C ALA A 203 -10.96 -10.53 0.26
N ARG A 204 -10.72 -11.84 0.20
CA ARG A 204 -10.06 -12.58 1.29
C ARG A 204 -8.63 -12.09 1.49
N ASP A 205 -7.89 -11.86 0.40
CA ASP A 205 -6.53 -11.31 0.47
C ASP A 205 -6.51 -9.89 1.05
N ALA A 206 -7.39 -9.00 0.58
CA ALA A 206 -7.51 -7.65 1.12
C ALA A 206 -7.83 -7.64 2.62
N VAL A 207 -8.77 -8.49 3.06
CA VAL A 207 -9.14 -8.61 4.48
C VAL A 207 -8.00 -9.20 5.30
N PHE A 208 -7.27 -10.18 4.77
CA PHE A 208 -6.09 -10.73 5.44
C PHE A 208 -5.05 -9.65 5.71
N TYR A 209 -4.68 -8.86 4.70
CA TYR A 209 -3.75 -7.75 4.88
C TYR A 209 -4.32 -6.63 5.75
N ALA A 210 -5.62 -6.34 5.68
CA ALA A 210 -6.25 -5.37 6.57
C ALA A 210 -6.16 -5.79 8.05
N LEU A 211 -6.50 -7.05 8.35
CA LEU A 211 -6.42 -7.59 9.71
C LEU A 211 -4.99 -7.62 10.22
N ARG A 212 -4.03 -8.04 9.40
CA ARG A 212 -2.61 -8.04 9.76
C ARG A 212 -2.08 -6.64 10.03
N PHE A 213 -2.52 -5.65 9.26
CA PHE A 213 -2.13 -4.26 9.47
C PHE A 213 -2.73 -3.71 10.76
N LEU A 214 -4.01 -3.96 11.01
CA LEU A 214 -4.68 -3.58 12.25
C LEU A 214 -4.01 -4.23 13.46
N SER A 215 -3.68 -5.52 13.40
CA SER A 215 -2.98 -6.20 14.50
C SER A 215 -1.58 -5.60 14.71
N ALA A 216 -0.81 -5.39 13.64
CA ALA A 216 0.55 -4.86 13.73
C ALA A 216 0.62 -3.48 14.39
N VAL A 217 -0.42 -2.65 14.22
CA VAL A 217 -0.43 -1.28 14.75
C VAL A 217 -1.18 -1.15 16.08
N LEU A 218 -2.28 -1.89 16.27
CA LEU A 218 -3.16 -1.75 17.43
C LEU A 218 -2.84 -2.75 18.55
N LEU A 219 -2.13 -3.83 18.23
CA LEU A 219 -1.73 -4.90 19.13
C LEU A 219 -0.21 -5.15 18.99
N PRO A 220 0.65 -4.18 19.36
CA PRO A 220 2.09 -4.42 19.35
C PRO A 220 2.38 -5.64 20.24
N GLU A 221 3.13 -6.60 19.70
CA GLU A 221 3.55 -7.77 20.48
C GLU A 221 4.43 -7.28 21.63
N ASP A 222 4.06 -7.64 22.85
CA ASP A 222 4.83 -7.33 24.04
C ASP A 222 6.09 -8.20 23.97
N ASP A 223 7.15 -7.69 23.34
CA ASP A 223 8.47 -8.30 23.40
C ASP A 223 8.85 -8.34 24.89
N GLY A 224 8.71 -9.52 25.51
CA GLY A 224 8.84 -9.80 26.96
C GLY A 224 10.20 -9.47 27.60
N SER A 225 10.97 -8.59 26.98
CA SER A 225 12.22 -7.99 27.46
C SER A 225 12.01 -6.67 28.23
N SER A 226 10.81 -6.08 28.20
CA SER A 226 10.49 -4.87 28.95
C SER A 226 9.54 -5.19 30.10
N GLY A 227 10.07 -5.31 31.32
CA GLY A 227 9.31 -5.59 32.55
C GLY A 227 8.35 -4.46 32.96
N ARG A 228 7.34 -4.16 32.13
CA ARG A 228 6.28 -3.20 32.44
C ARG A 228 4.99 -3.96 32.77
N HIS A 229 4.42 -3.63 33.92
CA HIS A 229 3.29 -4.29 34.56
C HIS A 229 2.11 -4.61 33.63
N PRO A 230 1.42 -5.75 33.83
CA PRO A 230 0.16 -6.07 33.17
C PRO A 230 -0.96 -5.28 33.85
N SER A 231 -1.12 -4.01 33.51
CA SER A 231 -2.26 -3.21 33.93
C SER A 231 -2.74 -2.31 32.80
N ALA A 232 -3.82 -2.74 32.16
CA ALA A 232 -4.78 -1.90 31.45
C ALA A 232 -4.20 -0.86 30.48
N GLN A 233 -3.83 -1.27 29.26
CA GLN A 233 -3.71 -0.34 28.14
C GLN A 233 -4.37 -0.93 26.89
N GLY A 234 -5.69 -0.73 26.80
CA GLY A 234 -6.37 -0.88 25.51
C GLY A 234 -5.77 0.10 24.50
N LEU A 235 -5.65 -0.33 23.24
CA LEU A 235 -5.42 0.51 22.06
C LEU A 235 -4.49 1.71 22.34
N ALA A 236 -3.22 1.46 22.67
CA ALA A 236 -2.22 2.51 22.95
C ALA A 236 -1.85 3.38 21.72
N TYR A 237 -2.54 3.20 20.59
CA TYR A 237 -2.32 3.95 19.36
C TYR A 237 -3.04 5.31 19.38
N SER A 238 -2.29 6.40 19.22
CA SER A 238 -2.82 7.75 19.01
C SER A 238 -2.59 8.20 17.58
N ALA A 239 -3.68 8.34 16.80
CA ALA A 239 -3.61 8.87 15.43
C ALA A 239 -3.12 10.33 15.38
N ARG A 240 -3.33 11.09 16.46
CA ARG A 240 -2.91 12.50 16.57
C ARG A 240 -1.40 12.64 16.67
N ASP A 241 -0.76 11.69 17.36
CA ASP A 241 0.66 11.72 17.69
C ASP A 241 1.47 10.79 16.77
N ASP A 242 0.85 10.30 15.69
CA ASP A 242 1.49 9.41 14.72
C ASP A 242 2.52 10.17 13.88
N ASN A 243 3.75 9.66 13.88
CA ASN A 243 4.86 10.23 13.12
C ASN A 243 4.84 9.83 11.64
N LEU A 244 4.01 8.84 11.26
CA LEU A 244 3.84 8.42 9.88
C LEU A 244 2.56 9.01 9.28
N LEU A 245 2.74 9.97 8.38
CA LEU A 245 1.65 10.65 7.66
C LEU A 245 0.57 9.69 7.11
N ASN A 246 1.00 8.55 6.56
CA ASN A 246 0.10 7.63 5.88
C ASN A 246 -0.60 6.65 6.83
N ARG A 247 -0.03 6.35 8.01
CA ARG A 247 -0.50 5.25 8.88
C ARG A 247 -1.93 5.45 9.39
N PRO A 248 -2.37 6.63 9.88
CA PRO A 248 -3.75 6.82 10.32
C PRO A 248 -4.77 6.60 9.19
N TRP A 249 -4.43 7.03 7.98
CA TRP A 249 -5.31 6.87 6.83
C TRP A 249 -5.41 5.40 6.38
N VAL A 250 -4.30 4.66 6.41
CA VAL A 250 -4.29 3.22 6.09
C VAL A 250 -5.01 2.42 7.16
N LEU A 251 -4.96 2.82 8.44
CA LEU A 251 -5.74 2.21 9.51
C LEU A 251 -7.24 2.36 9.28
N TYR A 252 -7.67 3.57 8.95
CA TYR A 252 -9.06 3.84 8.57
C TYR A 252 -9.48 2.94 7.40
N PHE A 253 -8.65 2.86 6.36
CA PHE A 253 -8.97 2.02 5.21
C PHE A 253 -9.03 0.53 5.59
N ALA A 254 -8.09 0.02 6.37
CA ALA A 254 -8.09 -1.37 6.83
C ALA A 254 -9.34 -1.71 7.66
N ALA A 255 -9.71 -0.86 8.61
CA ALA A 255 -10.93 -1.02 9.39
C ALA A 255 -12.17 -1.04 8.49
N LEU A 256 -12.22 -0.15 7.49
CA LEU A 256 -13.31 -0.09 6.53
C LEU A 256 -13.39 -1.35 5.65
N VAL A 257 -12.25 -1.91 5.23
CA VAL A 257 -12.21 -3.18 4.47
C VAL A 257 -12.77 -4.33 5.28
N VAL A 258 -12.33 -4.49 6.54
CA VAL A 258 -12.82 -5.54 7.44
C VAL A 258 -14.32 -5.40 7.69
N TRP A 259 -14.77 -4.18 7.99
CA TRP A 259 -16.20 -3.89 8.18
C TRP A 259 -17.01 -4.19 6.93
N THR A 260 -16.56 -3.74 5.76
CA THR A 260 -17.25 -3.92 4.48
C THR A 260 -17.42 -5.40 4.15
N TYR A 261 -16.36 -6.19 4.36
CA TYR A 261 -16.41 -7.64 4.17
C TYR A 261 -17.42 -8.30 5.12
N GLY A 262 -17.33 -8.01 6.43
CA GLY A 262 -18.26 -8.54 7.42
C GLY A 262 -19.72 -8.18 7.12
N PHE A 263 -19.97 -6.92 6.76
CA PHE A 263 -21.31 -6.44 6.41
C PHE A 263 -21.89 -7.13 5.18
N CYS A 264 -21.07 -7.39 4.15
CA CYS A 264 -21.49 -8.13 2.96
C CYS A 264 -21.90 -9.57 3.30
N TYR A 265 -21.16 -10.25 4.18
CA TYR A 265 -21.45 -11.63 4.58
C TYR A 265 -22.67 -11.77 5.51
N VAL A 266 -22.84 -10.84 6.47
CA VAL A 266 -24.02 -10.83 7.36
C VAL A 266 -25.29 -10.49 6.58
N GLY A 267 -25.18 -9.53 5.64
CA GLY A 267 -26.26 -9.22 4.70
C GLY A 267 -26.63 -10.44 3.86
N TYR A 268 -25.65 -11.10 3.23
CA TYR A 268 -25.86 -12.27 2.39
C TYR A 268 -26.66 -13.39 3.11
N LYS A 269 -26.29 -13.74 4.33
CA LYS A 269 -27.00 -14.76 5.13
C LYS A 269 -28.45 -14.39 5.44
N SER A 270 -28.74 -13.10 5.62
CA SER A 270 -30.10 -12.61 5.89
C SER A 270 -30.98 -12.73 4.64
N TYR A 271 -30.45 -12.44 3.44
CA TYR A 271 -31.18 -12.63 2.18
C TYR A 271 -31.38 -14.10 1.83
N THR A 272 -30.40 -14.97 2.08
CA THR A 272 -30.55 -16.42 1.82
C THR A 272 -31.58 -17.06 2.75
N ASN A 273 -31.66 -16.63 4.02
CA ASN A 273 -32.69 -17.11 4.96
C ASN A 273 -34.10 -16.64 4.58
N THR A 274 -34.25 -15.44 4.02
CA THR A 274 -35.55 -15.01 3.49
C THR A 274 -35.93 -15.73 2.18
N ALA A 275 -34.97 -16.11 1.35
CA ALA A 275 -35.22 -16.83 0.10
C ALA A 275 -35.56 -18.32 0.32
N THR A 276 -35.07 -18.95 1.40
CA THR A 276 -35.45 -20.33 1.77
C THR A 276 -36.79 -20.42 2.52
N SER A 277 -37.35 -19.29 2.99
CA SER A 277 -38.67 -19.27 3.65
C SER A 277 -39.87 -19.17 2.70
N PHE A 278 -39.68 -19.07 1.38
CA PHE A 278 -40.77 -19.02 0.40
C PHE A 278 -41.08 -20.36 -0.29
N HIS A 279 -40.57 -21.48 0.23
CA HIS A 279 -40.83 -22.82 -0.33
C HIS A 279 -41.27 -23.85 0.72
N VAL A 280 -42.13 -23.46 1.67
CA VAL A 280 -43.02 -24.41 2.36
C VAL A 280 -44.27 -23.63 2.80
N VAL A 281 -45.33 -23.67 2.00
CA VAL A 281 -46.72 -24.10 2.30
C VAL A 281 -47.48 -24.08 0.98
#